data_AF-A0A6G0IZU5-F1
#
_entry.id   AF-A0A6G0IZU5-F1
#
_cell.length_a   1.000
_cell.length_b   1.000
_cell.length_c   1.000
_cell.angle_alpha   90.00
_cell.angle_beta   90.00
_cell.angle_gamma   90.00
#
_symmetry.space_group_name_H-M   'P 1'
#
loop_
_entity.id
_entity.type
_entity.pdbx_description
1 polymer ?
#
loop_
_entity_poly.entity_id
_entity_poly.type
_entity_poly.pdbx_seq_one_letter_code
_entity_poly.pdbx_strand_id
1 'polypeptide(L)'
;MVRHSKQEGLIRSRVSGWRAATAPVVALFDAHVEFNVGWAEPILQRIKEDRTRIISPSFDNIKYDTFEIEEYPLSAQGFDWELWCRYLNPPKSWWHKGNKTAPIQLYFEEIGLLDEGMEVYGGENVELGIRVWQCGGSVEVLPCARIAHIERAHKPYTEDLTSHVRRNALRVAEVWMDEFKSHVYMAWNIPMEDSGIDIGDISERKALRKRLQCKTFRWYLVNMYPEMRMYSDTIAYGVLKNSLKNDLCLDQGPDNDNVPILYLCHGMTPQNVYYTSTQRLQVGLLSPTVDDDDNKCLVDVNSRPRLIECSYAAAKRMKLHWLFTQGGSIQNKKSKRCLELVPSSDNEFGYQLALQKCTGQKWFITNVLFSSSL
;
A
#
# COMPACT_ATOMS: atom_id res chain seq x y z
N MET A 1 23.51 -27.32 2.88
CA MET A 1 22.04 -27.35 2.70
C MET A 1 21.40 -27.39 4.07
N VAL A 2 20.62 -26.37 4.44
CA VAL A 2 19.75 -26.41 5.63
C VAL A 2 18.45 -27.12 5.23
N ARG A 3 17.87 -27.93 6.12
CA ARG A 3 16.59 -28.61 5.89
C ARG A 3 15.65 -28.36 7.07
N HIS A 4 14.38 -28.10 6.77
CA HIS A 4 13.32 -27.95 7.76
C HIS A 4 12.49 -29.24 7.85
N SER A 5 11.98 -29.56 9.03
CA SER A 5 11.08 -30.70 9.26
C SER A 5 9.61 -30.41 8.89
N LYS A 6 9.27 -29.15 8.63
CA LYS A 6 7.96 -28.67 8.19
C LYS A 6 8.13 -27.47 7.23
N GLN A 7 7.05 -27.05 6.59
CA GLN A 7 7.02 -25.85 5.76
C GLN A 7 7.08 -24.59 6.65
N GLU A 8 8.19 -23.86 6.62
CA GLU A 8 8.42 -22.66 7.44
C GLU A 8 8.12 -21.33 6.71
N GLY A 9 7.78 -21.38 5.42
CA GLY A 9 7.62 -20.20 4.58
C GLY A 9 8.94 -19.51 4.23
N LEU A 10 8.87 -18.44 3.43
CA LEU A 10 10.04 -17.75 2.88
C LEU A 10 10.90 -17.10 3.98
N ILE A 11 10.23 -16.47 4.95
CA ILE A 11 10.83 -15.56 5.93
C ILE A 11 11.72 -16.33 6.91
N ARG A 12 11.18 -17.36 7.57
CA ARG A 12 11.93 -18.22 8.49
C ARG A 12 12.99 -19.06 7.77
N SER A 13 12.75 -19.46 6.52
CA SER A 13 13.77 -20.15 5.70
C SER A 13 14.96 -19.24 5.38
N ARG A 14 14.73 -17.96 5.02
CA ARG A 14 15.80 -16.96 4.85
C ARG A 14 16.57 -16.75 6.16
N VAL A 15 15.88 -16.66 7.30
CA VAL A 15 16.51 -16.51 8.63
C VAL A 15 17.34 -17.74 9.03
N SER A 16 16.88 -18.96 8.75
CA SER A 16 17.65 -20.18 9.05
C SER A 16 18.90 -20.29 8.18
N GLY A 17 18.79 -19.94 6.89
CA GLY A 17 19.92 -19.86 5.97
C GLY A 17 20.95 -18.82 6.40
N TRP A 18 20.50 -17.63 6.84
CA TRP A 18 21.36 -16.60 7.42
C TRP A 18 22.10 -17.10 8.66
N ARG A 19 21.41 -17.70 9.63
CA ARG A 19 22.01 -18.26 10.85
C ARG A 19 23.04 -19.36 10.58
N ALA A 20 22.91 -20.09 9.48
CA ALA A 20 23.85 -21.13 9.06
C ALA A 20 25.02 -20.60 8.21
N ALA A 21 24.98 -19.34 7.76
CA ALA A 21 26.04 -18.74 6.96
C ALA A 21 27.20 -18.27 7.86
N THR A 22 28.43 -18.57 7.44
CA THR A 22 29.66 -18.18 8.15
C THR A 22 30.41 -17.02 7.47
N ALA A 23 29.89 -16.51 6.36
CA ALA A 23 30.52 -15.43 5.60
C ALA A 23 30.20 -14.05 6.21
N PRO A 24 31.11 -13.05 6.11
CA PRO A 24 30.86 -11.70 6.63
C PRO A 24 29.72 -10.93 5.93
N VAL A 25 29.33 -11.38 4.73
CA VAL A 25 28.23 -10.83 3.94
C VAL A 25 27.39 -12.01 3.45
N VAL A 26 26.07 -11.89 3.56
CA VAL A 26 25.09 -12.87 3.09
C VAL A 26 24.20 -12.19 2.06
N ALA A 27 24.08 -12.80 0.88
CA ALA A 27 23.15 -12.38 -0.16
C ALA A 27 21.96 -13.36 -0.20
N LEU A 28 20.75 -12.83 -0.38
CA LEU A 28 19.51 -13.60 -0.38
C LEU A 28 18.91 -13.54 -1.79
N PHE A 29 18.76 -14.71 -2.43
CA PHE A 29 18.20 -14.85 -3.76
C PHE A 29 17.06 -15.86 -3.77
N ASP A 30 16.10 -15.64 -4.67
CA ASP A 30 15.09 -16.63 -5.02
C ASP A 30 15.74 -17.74 -5.89
N ALA A 31 15.11 -18.92 -5.95
CA ALA A 31 15.67 -20.10 -6.63
C ALA A 31 15.59 -20.05 -8.18
N HIS A 32 15.12 -18.94 -8.74
CA HIS A 32 14.79 -18.74 -10.15
C HIS A 32 15.30 -17.36 -10.62
N VAL A 33 16.62 -17.20 -10.55
CA VAL A 33 17.35 -15.98 -10.96
C VAL A 33 18.57 -16.32 -11.82
N GLU A 34 18.95 -15.39 -12.68
CA GLU A 34 20.19 -15.41 -13.47
C GLU A 34 21.03 -14.16 -13.18
N PHE A 35 22.35 -14.34 -13.10
CA PHE A 35 23.28 -13.31 -12.63
C PHE A 35 24.13 -12.77 -13.79
N ASN A 36 24.14 -11.45 -13.99
CA ASN A 36 25.07 -10.85 -14.96
C ASN A 36 26.52 -10.90 -14.46
N VAL A 37 27.47 -10.93 -15.39
CA VAL A 37 28.90 -10.92 -15.08
C VAL A 37 29.24 -9.63 -14.30
N GLY A 38 29.98 -9.77 -13.19
CA GLY A 38 30.39 -8.63 -12.35
C GLY A 38 29.32 -8.09 -11.40
N TRP A 39 28.24 -8.83 -11.13
CA TRP A 39 27.15 -8.36 -10.25
C TRP A 39 27.57 -8.17 -8.77
N ALA A 40 28.53 -8.96 -8.28
CA ALA A 40 28.81 -9.08 -6.85
C ALA A 40 29.84 -8.05 -6.36
N GLU A 41 30.87 -7.82 -7.15
CA GLU A 41 32.00 -6.95 -6.86
C GLU A 41 31.59 -5.50 -6.51
N PRO A 42 30.70 -4.81 -7.27
CA PRO A 42 30.27 -3.47 -6.92
C PRO A 42 29.38 -3.45 -5.66
N ILE A 43 28.58 -4.51 -5.41
CA ILE A 43 27.81 -4.67 -4.17
C ILE A 43 28.74 -4.80 -2.96
N LEU A 44 29.69 -5.73 -3.02
CA LEU A 44 30.65 -6.00 -1.94
C LEU A 44 31.53 -4.79 -1.65
N GLN A 45 31.91 -4.02 -2.66
CA GLN A 45 32.63 -2.75 -2.49
C GLN A 45 31.79 -1.70 -1.74
N ARG A 46 30.49 -1.54 -2.07
CA ARG A 46 29.60 -0.61 -1.34
C ARG A 46 29.39 -1.01 0.12
N ILE A 47 29.30 -2.31 0.43
CA ILE A 47 29.20 -2.85 1.80
C ILE A 47 30.54 -2.74 2.56
N LYS A 48 31.68 -2.85 1.86
CA LYS A 48 33.01 -2.68 2.45
C LYS A 48 33.26 -1.23 2.88
N GLU A 49 32.81 -0.27 2.08
CA GLU A 49 32.87 1.16 2.39
C GLU A 49 32.05 1.53 3.63
N ASP A 50 30.96 0.79 3.87
CA ASP A 50 29.99 1.06 4.93
C ASP A 50 29.12 -0.18 5.16
N ARG A 51 29.42 -0.91 6.23
CA ARG A 51 28.83 -2.23 6.54
C ARG A 51 27.35 -2.19 6.88
N THR A 52 26.83 -0.99 7.00
CA THR A 52 25.45 -0.72 7.32
C THR A 52 24.56 -0.90 6.09
N ARG A 53 25.10 -0.71 4.87
CA ARG A 53 24.30 -0.69 3.65
C ARG A 53 23.68 -2.05 3.31
N ILE A 54 22.35 -2.10 3.22
CA ILE A 54 21.69 -3.08 2.35
C ILE A 54 21.81 -2.58 0.91
N ILE A 55 22.25 -3.46 0.02
CA ILE A 55 22.32 -3.18 -1.41
C ILE A 55 21.34 -4.10 -2.14
N SER A 56 20.41 -3.52 -2.89
CA SER A 56 19.64 -4.22 -3.90
C SER A 56 20.36 -4.12 -5.24
N PRO A 57 20.50 -5.21 -6.00
CA PRO A 57 20.77 -5.10 -7.43
C PRO A 57 19.58 -4.43 -8.14
N SER A 58 19.80 -3.97 -9.37
CA SER A 58 18.72 -3.73 -10.33
C SER A 58 18.18 -5.08 -10.79
N PHE A 59 16.87 -5.23 -10.84
CA PHE A 59 16.22 -6.46 -11.29
C PHE A 59 15.83 -6.35 -12.75
N ASP A 60 16.07 -7.42 -13.51
CA ASP A 60 15.57 -7.65 -14.86
C ASP A 60 14.52 -8.75 -14.85
N ASN A 61 13.66 -8.80 -15.87
CA ASN A 61 12.67 -9.86 -15.99
C ASN A 61 13.20 -11.01 -16.83
N ILE A 62 12.90 -12.23 -16.42
CA ILE A 62 12.98 -13.42 -17.27
C ILE A 62 11.55 -13.84 -17.55
N LYS A 63 11.10 -13.77 -18.81
CA LYS A 63 9.74 -14.18 -19.18
C LYS A 63 9.51 -15.65 -18.87
N TYR A 64 8.44 -15.99 -18.16
CA TYR A 64 8.18 -17.35 -17.68
C TYR A 64 7.90 -18.39 -18.78
N ASP A 65 7.54 -17.93 -19.97
CA ASP A 65 7.14 -18.74 -21.12
C ASP A 65 8.26 -18.89 -22.16
N THR A 66 8.99 -17.81 -22.47
CA THR A 66 10.09 -17.82 -23.47
C THR A 66 11.50 -17.87 -22.87
N PHE A 67 11.66 -17.59 -21.57
CA PHE A 67 12.94 -17.38 -20.88
C PHE A 67 13.80 -16.25 -21.48
N GLU A 68 13.20 -15.36 -22.29
CA GLU A 68 13.88 -14.14 -22.74
C GLU A 68 14.10 -13.18 -21.56
N ILE A 69 15.31 -12.60 -21.50
CA ILE A 69 15.62 -11.52 -20.55
C ILE A 69 15.14 -10.18 -21.12
N GLU A 70 14.34 -9.47 -20.35
CA GLU A 70 13.87 -8.12 -20.63
C GLU A 70 14.51 -7.15 -19.62
N GLU A 71 15.31 -6.18 -20.12
CA GLU A 71 15.96 -5.19 -19.25
C GLU A 71 14.93 -4.19 -18.71
N TYR A 72 14.77 -4.14 -17.40
CA TYR A 72 13.86 -3.18 -16.77
C TYR A 72 14.51 -1.80 -16.58
N PRO A 73 13.72 -0.71 -16.68
CA PRO A 73 14.20 0.65 -16.38
C PRO A 73 14.76 0.77 -14.96
N LEU A 74 15.76 1.64 -14.79
CA LEU A 74 16.29 1.96 -13.46
C LEU A 74 15.22 2.66 -12.62
N SER A 75 14.87 2.04 -11.49
CA SER A 75 13.82 2.50 -10.59
C SER A 75 14.32 2.58 -9.16
N ALA A 76 13.79 3.54 -8.41
CA ALA A 76 13.81 3.47 -6.95
C ALA A 76 12.80 2.39 -6.48
N GLN A 77 12.97 1.90 -5.26
CA GLN A 77 12.02 0.98 -4.63
C GLN A 77 11.22 1.71 -3.56
N GLY A 78 9.90 1.52 -3.58
CA GLY A 78 8.97 2.01 -2.56
C GLY A 78 7.85 1.02 -2.33
N PHE A 79 6.76 1.50 -1.74
CA PHE A 79 5.58 0.67 -1.45
C PHE A 79 4.30 1.52 -1.39
N ASP A 80 3.13 0.88 -1.46
CA ASP A 80 1.82 1.49 -1.20
C ASP A 80 1.32 1.20 0.23
N TRP A 81 0.15 1.72 0.60
CA TRP A 81 -0.41 1.51 1.93
C TRP A 81 -0.94 0.09 2.19
N GLU A 82 -1.08 -0.77 1.17
CA GLU A 82 -1.30 -2.21 1.38
C GLU A 82 0.01 -2.94 1.72
N LEU A 83 1.15 -2.25 1.58
CA LEU A 83 2.54 -2.73 1.69
C LEU A 83 2.99 -3.63 0.54
N TRP A 84 2.43 -3.43 -0.66
CA TRP A 84 3.01 -3.98 -1.88
C TRP A 84 4.21 -3.15 -2.31
N CYS A 85 5.28 -3.80 -2.75
CA CYS A 85 6.41 -3.09 -3.33
C CYS A 85 6.07 -2.49 -4.69
N ARG A 86 6.60 -1.28 -4.92
CA ARG A 86 6.45 -0.54 -6.17
C ARG A 86 7.80 -0.10 -6.70
N TYR A 87 7.96 -0.20 -8.01
CA TYR A 87 9.03 0.46 -8.74
C TYR A 87 8.63 1.92 -8.96
N LEU A 88 9.45 2.83 -8.46
CA LEU A 88 9.24 4.27 -8.53
C LEU A 88 10.24 4.91 -9.50
N ASN A 89 9.89 6.07 -10.03
CA ASN A 89 10.87 6.92 -10.70
C ASN A 89 12.01 7.27 -9.72
N PRO A 90 13.29 7.17 -10.11
CA PRO A 90 14.39 7.67 -9.30
C PRO A 90 14.20 9.15 -8.99
N PRO A 91 14.58 9.63 -7.79
CA PRO A 91 14.41 11.03 -7.41
C PRO A 91 15.01 12.01 -8.42
N LYS A 92 14.37 13.17 -8.63
CA LYS A 92 14.85 14.21 -9.58
C LYS A 92 16.31 14.60 -9.33
N SER A 93 16.73 14.62 -8.07
CA SER A 93 18.13 14.87 -7.66
C SER A 93 19.11 13.81 -8.16
N TRP A 94 18.70 12.55 -8.32
CA TRP A 94 19.52 11.49 -8.92
C TRP A 94 19.71 11.73 -10.42
N TRP A 95 18.63 12.05 -11.15
CA TRP A 95 18.70 12.40 -12.58
C TRP A 95 19.60 13.62 -12.84
N HIS A 96 19.53 14.64 -11.98
CA HIS A 96 20.40 15.83 -12.09
C HIS A 96 21.89 15.55 -11.87
N LYS A 97 22.29 14.43 -11.26
CA LYS A 97 23.71 14.04 -11.17
C LYS A 97 24.30 13.62 -12.52
N GLY A 98 23.47 13.32 -13.53
CA GLY A 98 23.90 12.86 -14.87
C GLY A 98 24.55 11.47 -14.91
N ASN A 99 25.06 10.96 -13.78
CA ASN A 99 25.70 9.66 -13.68
C ASN A 99 24.69 8.54 -13.40
N LYS A 100 24.29 7.80 -14.45
CA LYS A 100 23.39 6.64 -14.35
C LYS A 100 23.98 5.42 -13.62
N THR A 101 25.28 5.40 -13.30
CA THR A 101 25.90 4.33 -12.49
C THR A 101 25.87 4.62 -10.99
N ALA A 102 25.54 5.86 -10.59
CA ALA A 102 25.48 6.22 -9.18
C ALA A 102 24.39 5.41 -8.45
N PRO A 103 24.63 4.90 -7.23
CA PRO A 103 23.60 4.23 -6.46
C PRO A 103 22.39 5.16 -6.25
N ILE A 104 21.19 4.59 -6.28
CA ILE A 104 19.98 5.28 -5.85
C ILE A 104 19.98 5.19 -4.32
N GLN A 105 20.43 6.28 -3.68
CA GLN A 105 21.03 6.26 -2.33
C GLN A 105 20.13 6.60 -1.16
N LEU A 106 20.42 5.90 -0.05
CA LEU A 106 19.86 5.91 1.29
C LEU A 106 21.05 5.69 2.32
N TYR A 107 20.99 5.94 3.66
CA TYR A 107 22.18 5.91 4.59
C TYR A 107 22.02 5.21 6.01
N PHE A 108 22.57 3.99 6.33
CA PHE A 108 22.24 3.07 7.50
C PHE A 108 23.15 3.03 8.77
N GLU A 109 22.67 2.36 9.86
CA GLU A 109 23.40 1.76 11.04
C GLU A 109 22.62 0.58 11.76
N GLU A 110 23.28 -0.59 12.00
CA GLU A 110 22.86 -1.96 12.51
C GLU A 110 21.35 -2.39 12.73
N ILE A 111 20.84 -3.43 12.03
CA ILE A 111 19.37 -3.72 11.91
C ILE A 111 18.73 -4.91 12.66
N GLY A 112 19.44 -6.03 12.81
CA GLY A 112 18.81 -7.34 13.13
C GLY A 112 18.07 -8.02 11.96
N LEU A 113 17.47 -9.20 12.21
CA LEU A 113 16.89 -10.09 11.18
C LEU A 113 15.40 -9.82 10.88
N LEU A 114 14.89 -10.41 9.79
CA LEU A 114 13.47 -10.40 9.41
C LEU A 114 12.54 -10.85 10.54
N ASP A 115 11.25 -10.46 10.48
CA ASP A 115 10.26 -10.83 11.49
C ASP A 115 9.78 -12.28 11.38
N GLU A 116 10.35 -13.18 12.18
CA GLU A 116 9.97 -14.60 12.26
C GLU A 116 8.51 -14.84 12.72
N GLY A 117 7.85 -13.81 13.27
CA GLY A 117 6.41 -13.82 13.57
C GLY A 117 5.51 -13.54 12.36
N MET A 118 6.07 -13.14 11.21
CA MET A 118 5.38 -13.12 9.93
C MET A 118 5.23 -14.54 9.35
N GLU A 119 4.24 -14.71 8.49
CA GLU A 119 3.83 -16.00 7.93
C GLU A 119 3.97 -16.02 6.40
N VAL A 120 4.39 -17.18 5.88
CA VAL A 120 4.45 -17.52 4.44
C VAL A 120 5.26 -16.54 3.57
N TYR A 121 4.69 -15.39 3.22
CA TYR A 121 5.19 -14.40 2.27
C TYR A 121 4.50 -13.04 2.46
N GLY A 122 5.20 -11.95 2.17
CA GLY A 122 4.60 -10.63 1.94
C GLY A 122 4.79 -9.67 3.12
N GLY A 123 5.15 -8.42 2.78
CA GLY A 123 5.45 -7.36 3.73
C GLY A 123 6.83 -7.45 4.39
N GLU A 124 7.59 -8.55 4.24
CA GLU A 124 8.87 -8.72 4.95
C GLU A 124 9.99 -7.82 4.40
N ASN A 125 9.94 -7.55 3.10
CA ASN A 125 10.83 -6.63 2.39
C ASN A 125 10.51 -5.16 2.73
N VAL A 126 9.23 -4.82 2.86
CA VAL A 126 8.79 -3.49 3.32
C VAL A 126 9.12 -3.28 4.80
N GLU A 127 8.90 -4.28 5.67
CA GLU A 127 9.35 -4.25 7.08
C GLU A 127 10.84 -4.00 7.19
N LEU A 128 11.64 -4.75 6.42
CA LEU A 128 13.07 -4.58 6.38
C LEU A 128 13.42 -3.16 5.93
N GLY A 129 12.86 -2.67 4.83
CA GLY A 129 13.12 -1.32 4.31
C GLY A 129 12.78 -0.20 5.31
N ILE A 130 11.60 -0.26 5.94
CA ILE A 130 11.15 0.74 6.93
C ILE A 130 12.03 0.68 8.19
N ARG A 131 12.23 -0.53 8.76
CA ARG A 131 13.05 -0.74 9.96
C ARG A 131 14.49 -0.28 9.70
N VAL A 132 15.06 -0.68 8.57
CA VAL A 132 16.36 -0.20 8.08
C VAL A 132 16.36 1.32 8.17
N TRP A 133 15.47 1.98 7.44
CA TRP A 133 15.42 3.43 7.39
C TRP A 133 15.32 4.14 8.74
N GLN A 134 14.37 3.73 9.57
CA GLN A 134 14.13 4.39 10.85
C GLN A 134 15.28 4.19 11.84
N CYS A 135 15.96 3.03 11.80
CA CYS A 135 17.00 2.71 12.78
C CYS A 135 18.40 3.19 12.38
N GLY A 136 18.59 3.78 11.19
CA GLY A 136 19.92 4.13 10.72
C GLY A 136 20.04 5.13 9.57
N GLY A 137 19.39 5.03 8.39
CA GLY A 137 18.95 3.81 7.72
C GLY A 137 19.19 3.70 6.16
N SER A 138 19.57 2.58 5.51
CA SER A 138 19.82 2.48 4.03
C SER A 138 19.51 1.18 3.29
N VAL A 139 18.87 1.37 2.14
CA VAL A 139 18.71 0.38 1.05
C VAL A 139 19.15 1.03 -0.27
N GLU A 140 20.38 0.83 -0.73
CA GLU A 140 20.79 1.38 -2.03
C GLU A 140 20.40 0.44 -3.18
N VAL A 141 19.74 0.94 -4.24
CA VAL A 141 19.64 0.21 -5.51
C VAL A 141 20.87 0.54 -6.35
N LEU A 142 21.59 -0.48 -6.84
CA LEU A 142 22.86 -0.33 -7.53
C LEU A 142 22.73 -0.65 -9.04
N PRO A 143 22.68 0.36 -9.94
CA PRO A 143 22.47 0.15 -11.37
C PRO A 143 23.46 -0.78 -12.07
N CYS A 144 24.71 -0.81 -11.59
CA CYS A 144 25.77 -1.64 -12.17
C CYS A 144 25.68 -3.13 -11.80
N ALA A 145 24.91 -3.48 -10.76
CA ALA A 145 24.68 -4.87 -10.37
C ALA A 145 23.30 -5.28 -10.86
N ARG A 146 23.22 -6.02 -11.97
CA ARG A 146 21.96 -6.49 -12.55
C ARG A 146 21.76 -7.99 -12.32
N ILE A 147 20.55 -8.39 -11.95
CA ILE A 147 20.14 -9.79 -11.78
C ILE A 147 18.78 -9.96 -12.43
N ALA A 148 18.64 -10.94 -13.32
CA ALA A 148 17.36 -11.27 -13.93
C ALA A 148 16.60 -12.28 -13.04
N HIS A 149 15.28 -12.13 -12.91
CA HIS A 149 14.42 -12.97 -12.07
C HIS A 149 13.17 -13.40 -12.84
N ILE A 150 12.79 -14.68 -12.75
CA ILE A 150 11.58 -15.17 -13.42
C ILE A 150 10.32 -14.56 -12.80
N GLU A 151 9.66 -13.64 -13.51
CA GLU A 151 8.32 -13.18 -13.12
C GLU A 151 7.34 -14.35 -13.17
N ARG A 152 6.50 -14.48 -12.15
CA ARG A 152 5.63 -15.67 -11.98
C ARG A 152 4.18 -15.31 -12.25
N ALA A 153 3.60 -15.94 -13.29
CA ALA A 153 2.18 -15.83 -13.62
C ALA A 153 1.24 -16.21 -12.44
N HIS A 154 1.70 -17.06 -11.52
CA HIS A 154 0.99 -17.39 -10.28
C HIS A 154 1.96 -17.72 -9.13
N LYS A 155 1.52 -17.57 -7.87
CA LYS A 155 2.33 -17.82 -6.66
C LYS A 155 1.87 -19.13 -5.98
N PRO A 156 2.55 -20.28 -6.19
CA PRO A 156 2.05 -21.60 -5.81
C PRO A 156 2.29 -21.96 -4.33
N TYR A 157 2.16 -21.01 -3.41
CA TYR A 157 2.58 -21.17 -2.01
C TYR A 157 1.46 -21.59 -1.04
N THR A 158 0.23 -21.18 -1.32
CA THR A 158 -0.98 -21.36 -0.52
C THR A 158 -2.20 -21.01 -1.37
N GLU A 159 -3.38 -21.55 -1.05
CA GLU A 159 -4.64 -21.24 -1.74
C GLU A 159 -5.16 -19.85 -1.37
N ASP A 160 -4.94 -19.41 -0.12
CA ASP A 160 -5.20 -18.04 0.33
C ASP A 160 -3.90 -17.37 0.80
N LEU A 161 -3.41 -16.41 0.02
CA LEU A 161 -2.31 -15.54 0.38
C LEU A 161 -2.78 -14.25 1.08
N THR A 162 -4.05 -13.89 0.93
CA THR A 162 -4.61 -12.61 1.36
C THR A 162 -4.67 -12.50 2.88
N SER A 163 -5.07 -13.57 3.58
CA SER A 163 -5.05 -13.62 5.05
C SER A 163 -3.64 -13.41 5.63
N HIS A 164 -2.64 -14.14 5.13
CA HIS A 164 -1.25 -14.00 5.59
C HIS A 164 -0.67 -12.62 5.29
N VAL A 165 -0.90 -12.07 4.08
CA VAL A 165 -0.38 -10.73 3.72
C VAL A 165 -1.03 -9.65 4.57
N ARG A 166 -2.36 -9.68 4.78
CA ARG A 166 -3.05 -8.75 5.69
C ARG A 166 -2.47 -8.82 7.10
N ARG A 167 -2.30 -10.03 7.64
CA ARG A 167 -1.73 -10.25 8.97
C ARG A 167 -0.31 -9.68 9.08
N ASN A 168 0.55 -9.97 8.11
CA ASN A 168 1.92 -9.45 8.08
C ASN A 168 1.94 -7.92 7.95
N ALA A 169 1.07 -7.33 7.12
CA ALA A 169 0.98 -5.89 6.95
C ALA A 169 0.58 -5.17 8.25
N LEU A 170 -0.39 -5.72 9.00
CA LEU A 170 -0.74 -5.19 10.33
C LEU A 170 0.40 -5.34 11.35
N ARG A 171 1.20 -6.41 11.31
CA ARG A 171 2.42 -6.52 12.15
C ARG A 171 3.42 -5.39 11.86
N VAL A 172 3.63 -5.04 10.58
CA VAL A 172 4.49 -3.89 10.22
C VAL A 172 3.89 -2.59 10.74
N ALA A 173 2.59 -2.39 10.50
CA ALA A 173 1.87 -1.17 10.89
C ALA A 173 1.95 -0.90 12.39
N GLU A 174 1.66 -1.92 13.22
CA GLU A 174 1.66 -1.82 14.69
C GLU A 174 3.04 -1.67 15.33
N VAL A 175 4.13 -1.99 14.63
CA VAL A 175 5.50 -1.85 15.13
C VAL A 175 6.16 -0.56 14.64
N TRP A 176 6.03 -0.25 13.35
CA TRP A 176 6.91 0.70 12.65
C TRP A 176 6.21 1.97 12.17
N MET A 177 4.89 1.97 12.00
CA MET A 177 4.17 3.01 11.22
C MET A 177 3.48 4.10 12.07
N ASP A 178 3.60 4.04 13.40
CA ASP A 178 3.11 5.08 14.33
C ASP A 178 1.65 5.49 14.07
N GLU A 179 1.36 6.80 13.96
CA GLU A 179 0.01 7.31 13.66
C GLU A 179 -0.50 6.91 12.26
N PHE A 180 0.42 6.63 11.34
CA PHE A 180 0.13 6.23 9.95
C PHE A 180 -0.21 4.75 9.80
N LYS A 181 -0.24 3.97 10.88
CA LYS A 181 -0.79 2.61 10.83
C LYS A 181 -2.22 2.60 10.29
N SER A 182 -2.99 3.64 10.61
CA SER A 182 -4.36 3.86 10.12
C SER A 182 -4.49 3.77 8.60
N HIS A 183 -3.48 4.18 7.84
CA HIS A 183 -3.45 4.09 6.37
C HIS A 183 -3.42 2.65 5.87
N VAL A 184 -2.76 1.73 6.59
CA VAL A 184 -2.74 0.30 6.27
C VAL A 184 -4.11 -0.34 6.55
N TYR A 185 -4.72 0.01 7.69
CA TYR A 185 -6.09 -0.40 8.01
C TYR A 185 -7.11 0.13 6.99
N MET A 186 -6.94 1.37 6.52
CA MET A 186 -7.76 1.96 5.46
C MET A 186 -7.62 1.25 4.13
N ALA A 187 -6.38 0.99 3.67
CA ALA A 187 -6.11 0.35 2.40
C ALA A 187 -6.72 -1.07 2.34
N TRP A 188 -6.49 -1.87 3.37
CA TRP A 188 -7.04 -3.22 3.49
C TRP A 188 -8.53 -3.30 3.89
N ASN A 189 -9.20 -2.16 4.15
CA ASN A 189 -10.58 -2.07 4.67
C ASN A 189 -10.80 -2.89 5.97
N ILE A 190 -9.84 -2.83 6.89
CA ILE A 190 -9.89 -3.50 8.20
C ILE A 190 -10.24 -2.44 9.26
N PRO A 191 -11.16 -2.69 10.21
CA PRO A 191 -11.43 -1.74 11.30
C PRO A 191 -10.21 -1.61 12.24
N MET A 192 -9.96 -0.38 12.71
CA MET A 192 -8.88 -0.04 13.64
C MET A 192 -9.03 -0.70 15.02
N GLU A 193 -10.28 -0.85 15.46
CA GLU A 193 -10.69 -1.54 16.69
C GLU A 193 -11.32 -2.88 16.29
N ASP A 194 -11.07 -3.95 17.05
CA ASP A 194 -11.63 -5.29 16.82
C ASP A 194 -11.46 -5.81 15.36
N SER A 195 -10.24 -5.69 14.82
CA SER A 195 -9.86 -6.10 13.45
C SER A 195 -10.20 -7.56 13.08
N GLY A 196 -10.42 -8.42 14.08
CA GLY A 196 -10.63 -9.87 13.91
C GLY A 196 -9.39 -10.65 13.47
N ILE A 197 -8.22 -9.99 13.34
CA ILE A 197 -6.98 -10.58 12.85
C ILE A 197 -5.98 -10.71 14.00
N ASP A 198 -5.66 -11.95 14.37
CA ASP A 198 -4.57 -12.23 15.32
C ASP A 198 -3.21 -12.00 14.66
N ILE A 199 -2.62 -10.84 14.94
CA ILE A 199 -1.27 -10.50 14.48
C ILE A 199 -0.16 -11.18 15.29
N GLY A 200 -0.48 -11.91 16.37
CA GLY A 200 0.48 -12.52 17.30
C GLY A 200 1.30 -11.51 18.11
N ASP A 201 2.24 -12.01 18.93
CA ASP A 201 3.09 -11.12 19.73
C ASP A 201 4.07 -10.31 18.86
N ILE A 202 4.21 -9.03 19.19
CA ILE A 202 5.10 -8.03 18.58
C ILE A 202 6.00 -7.34 19.61
N SER A 203 6.01 -7.81 20.86
CA SER A 203 6.75 -7.21 21.97
C SER A 203 8.25 -7.15 21.72
N GLU A 204 8.86 -8.21 21.18
CA GLU A 204 10.28 -8.22 20.81
C GLU A 204 10.60 -7.19 19.71
N ARG A 205 9.72 -7.03 18.73
CA ARG A 205 9.87 -6.08 17.62
C ARG A 205 9.79 -4.63 18.12
N LYS A 206 8.83 -4.34 19.01
CA LYS A 206 8.73 -3.04 19.71
C LYS A 206 9.95 -2.78 20.62
N ALA A 207 10.45 -3.79 21.31
CA ALA A 207 11.65 -3.69 22.13
C ALA A 207 12.93 -3.46 21.30
N LEU A 208 13.05 -4.09 20.12
CA LEU A 208 14.12 -3.85 19.16
C LEU A 208 14.12 -2.40 18.68
N ARG A 209 12.95 -1.90 18.21
CA ARG A 209 12.77 -0.50 17.77
C ARG A 209 13.20 0.51 18.84
N LYS A 210 12.82 0.25 20.10
CA LYS A 210 13.21 1.10 21.24
C LYS A 210 14.71 1.03 21.54
N ARG A 211 15.33 -0.17 21.46
CA ARG A 211 16.75 -0.40 21.74
C ARG A 211 17.65 0.31 20.72
N LEU A 212 17.30 0.24 19.44
CA LEU A 212 18.00 0.89 18.34
C LEU A 212 17.67 2.39 18.21
N GLN A 213 16.85 2.97 19.11
CA GLN A 213 16.49 4.39 19.13
C GLN A 213 15.95 4.92 17.78
N CYS A 214 15.19 4.07 17.08
CA CYS A 214 14.76 4.35 15.71
C CYS A 214 13.84 5.58 15.62
N LYS A 215 13.92 6.31 14.51
CA LYS A 215 13.09 7.48 14.20
C LYS A 215 11.60 7.10 14.05
N THR A 216 10.75 8.14 14.06
CA THR A 216 9.31 7.99 13.82
C THR A 216 9.02 7.70 12.35
N PHE A 217 7.84 7.16 12.04
CA PHE A 217 7.39 6.96 10.67
C PHE A 217 7.14 8.28 9.95
N ARG A 218 6.70 9.31 10.68
CA ARG A 218 6.64 10.68 10.17
C ARG A 218 7.99 11.18 9.64
N TRP A 219 9.09 10.88 10.35
CA TRP A 219 10.42 11.23 9.88
C TRP A 219 10.78 10.46 8.60
N TYR A 220 10.44 9.16 8.54
CA TYR A 220 10.64 8.35 7.34
C TYR A 220 9.92 8.93 6.12
N LEU A 221 8.62 9.18 6.22
CA LEU A 221 7.83 9.77 5.13
C LEU A 221 8.39 11.13 4.69
N VAL A 222 8.68 12.04 5.63
CA VAL A 222 9.11 13.41 5.27
C VAL A 222 10.52 13.46 4.65
N ASN A 223 11.43 12.58 5.06
CA ASN A 223 12.84 12.67 4.64
C ASN A 223 13.20 11.67 3.52
N MET A 224 12.54 10.50 3.51
CA MET A 224 13.02 9.32 2.77
C MET A 224 12.02 8.75 1.77
N TYR A 225 10.72 9.03 1.96
CA TYR A 225 9.69 8.71 0.97
C TYR A 225 8.64 9.85 0.84
N PRO A 226 9.07 11.09 0.53
CA PRO A 226 8.20 12.26 0.48
C PRO A 226 7.14 12.21 -0.64
N GLU A 227 7.32 11.32 -1.62
CA GLU A 227 6.35 11.06 -2.68
C GLU A 227 5.10 10.30 -2.20
N MET A 228 5.15 9.60 -1.06
CA MET A 228 4.02 8.80 -0.55
C MET A 228 2.89 9.71 -0.04
N ARG A 229 1.66 9.53 -0.54
CA ARG A 229 0.50 10.38 -0.16
C ARG A 229 0.00 10.04 1.24
N MET A 230 -0.18 11.06 2.08
CA MET A 230 -0.71 10.92 3.44
C MET A 230 -2.20 11.30 3.53
N TYR A 231 -3.03 10.36 3.97
CA TYR A 231 -4.49 10.48 4.12
C TYR A 231 -4.96 10.88 5.53
N SER A 232 -4.27 11.84 6.15
CA SER A 232 -4.50 12.26 7.54
C SER A 232 -5.80 13.05 7.78
N ASP A 233 -6.59 13.37 6.75
CA ASP A 233 -7.86 14.09 6.89
C ASP A 233 -9.10 13.17 6.80
N THR A 234 -8.93 11.84 6.70
CA THR A 234 -10.02 10.86 6.67
C THR A 234 -10.67 10.66 8.06
N ILE A 235 -12.01 10.63 8.10
CA ILE A 235 -12.84 10.45 9.30
C ILE A 235 -13.58 9.10 9.29
N ALA A 236 -13.94 8.58 8.11
CA ALA A 236 -14.59 7.28 7.98
C ALA A 236 -14.18 6.60 6.69
N TYR A 237 -14.11 5.26 6.68
CA TYR A 237 -13.67 4.50 5.52
C TYR A 237 -14.34 3.13 5.38
N GLY A 238 -14.15 2.51 4.21
CA GLY A 238 -14.67 1.19 3.88
C GLY A 238 -15.94 1.26 3.04
N VAL A 239 -16.76 0.21 3.02
CA VAL A 239 -17.92 0.19 2.13
C VAL A 239 -19.02 1.15 2.60
N LEU A 240 -19.65 1.80 1.63
CA LEU A 240 -20.78 2.71 1.83
C LEU A 240 -22.10 2.01 1.45
N LYS A 241 -22.99 1.84 2.44
CA LYS A 241 -24.28 1.14 2.32
C LYS A 241 -25.46 2.08 2.54
N ASN A 242 -26.63 1.71 2.01
CA ASN A 242 -27.90 2.40 2.26
C ASN A 242 -28.89 1.47 2.95
N SER A 243 -29.64 1.98 3.94
CA SER A 243 -30.62 1.20 4.70
C SER A 243 -31.71 0.49 3.88
N LEU A 244 -31.97 0.92 2.64
CA LEU A 244 -32.94 0.29 1.74
C LEU A 244 -32.40 -1.03 1.12
N LYS A 245 -31.07 -1.15 1.00
CA LYS A 245 -30.35 -2.26 0.36
C LYS A 245 -28.98 -2.46 1.04
N ASN A 246 -28.95 -3.25 2.11
CA ASN A 246 -27.74 -3.52 2.90
C ASN A 246 -26.78 -4.54 2.26
N ASP A 247 -27.28 -5.24 1.24
CA ASP A 247 -26.61 -6.16 0.31
C ASP A 247 -25.86 -5.44 -0.82
N LEU A 248 -26.23 -4.19 -1.12
CA LEU A 248 -25.62 -3.36 -2.15
C LEU A 248 -24.76 -2.24 -1.55
N CYS A 249 -23.62 -2.01 -2.19
CA CYS A 249 -22.62 -1.03 -1.80
C CYS A 249 -22.37 -0.04 -2.95
N LEU A 250 -21.99 1.20 -2.62
CA LEU A 250 -21.43 2.13 -3.59
C LEU A 250 -20.10 1.56 -4.08
N ASP A 251 -19.92 1.51 -5.40
CA ASP A 251 -18.72 1.00 -6.04
C ASP A 251 -18.19 2.01 -7.08
N GLN A 252 -16.89 2.00 -7.35
CA GLN A 252 -16.30 2.79 -8.44
C GLN A 252 -16.86 2.39 -9.80
N GLY A 253 -17.13 1.10 -10.01
CA GLY A 253 -17.44 0.54 -11.31
C GLY A 253 -16.24 0.59 -12.27
N PRO A 254 -16.47 0.41 -13.58
CA PRO A 254 -15.41 0.45 -14.60
C PRO A 254 -14.71 1.82 -14.66
N ASP A 255 -13.38 1.82 -14.64
CA ASP A 255 -12.57 3.04 -14.53
C ASP A 255 -12.83 4.09 -15.61
N ASN A 256 -13.18 3.64 -16.82
CA ASN A 256 -13.39 4.46 -17.99
C ASN A 256 -14.68 5.30 -17.91
N ASP A 257 -15.72 4.79 -17.26
CA ASP A 257 -17.04 5.42 -17.27
C ASP A 257 -17.11 6.64 -16.35
N ASN A 258 -16.32 6.62 -15.27
CA ASN A 258 -16.30 7.67 -14.25
C ASN A 258 -17.72 7.96 -13.69
N VAL A 259 -18.54 6.92 -13.59
CA VAL A 259 -19.90 6.90 -13.01
C VAL A 259 -19.88 5.84 -11.92
N PRO A 260 -20.15 6.18 -10.65
CA PRO A 260 -20.20 5.16 -9.60
C PRO A 260 -21.43 4.28 -9.80
N ILE A 261 -21.31 3.01 -9.42
CA ILE A 261 -22.38 2.01 -9.57
C ILE A 261 -22.83 1.50 -8.20
N LEU A 262 -23.85 0.62 -8.21
CA LEU A 262 -24.19 -0.22 -7.09
C LEU A 262 -23.79 -1.64 -7.44
N TYR A 263 -23.13 -2.31 -6.51
CA TYR A 263 -22.73 -3.70 -6.67
C TYR A 263 -22.89 -4.47 -5.36
N LEU A 264 -22.83 -5.80 -5.43
CA LEU A 264 -22.87 -6.66 -4.24
C LEU A 264 -21.71 -6.29 -3.30
N CYS A 265 -22.01 -6.16 -2.01
CA CYS A 265 -21.02 -5.79 -1.02
C CYS A 265 -19.96 -6.89 -0.83
N HIS A 266 -18.72 -6.65 -1.26
CA HIS A 266 -17.57 -7.53 -1.08
C HIS A 266 -16.44 -6.92 -0.24
N GLY A 267 -16.43 -5.60 -0.02
CA GLY A 267 -15.49 -4.98 0.92
C GLY A 267 -14.03 -4.97 0.49
N MET A 268 -13.78 -5.03 -0.83
CA MET A 268 -12.45 -4.92 -1.43
C MET A 268 -12.43 -3.74 -2.39
N THR A 269 -11.25 -3.22 -2.72
CA THR A 269 -11.07 -2.28 -3.83
C THR A 269 -11.74 -2.81 -5.11
N PRO A 270 -12.50 -1.99 -5.86
CA PRO A 270 -12.64 -0.54 -5.75
C PRO A 270 -13.93 -0.08 -5.02
N GLN A 271 -14.48 -0.90 -4.12
CA GLN A 271 -15.69 -0.60 -3.35
C GLN A 271 -15.44 0.26 -2.09
N ASN A 272 -14.18 0.56 -1.78
CA ASN A 272 -13.83 1.36 -0.62
C ASN A 272 -14.19 2.83 -0.86
N VAL A 273 -14.79 3.46 0.16
CA VAL A 273 -15.12 4.88 0.20
C VAL A 273 -14.40 5.50 1.38
N TYR A 274 -13.89 6.73 1.24
CA TYR A 274 -13.22 7.47 2.31
C TYR A 274 -13.88 8.85 2.45
N TYR A 275 -14.44 9.14 3.62
CA TYR A 275 -15.05 10.42 3.94
C TYR A 275 -14.10 11.28 4.75
N THR A 276 -13.81 12.49 4.25
CA THR A 276 -12.81 13.39 4.81
C THR A 276 -13.40 14.50 5.69
N SER A 277 -12.58 15.08 6.56
CA SER A 277 -12.89 16.30 7.32
C SER A 277 -13.19 17.51 6.42
N THR A 278 -12.59 17.53 5.22
CA THR A 278 -12.91 18.48 4.14
C THR A 278 -14.25 18.20 3.44
N GLN A 279 -15.04 17.26 3.96
CA GLN A 279 -16.38 16.89 3.54
C GLN A 279 -16.41 16.36 2.10
N ARG A 280 -15.39 15.59 1.70
CA ARG A 280 -15.29 14.92 0.40
C ARG A 280 -15.53 13.42 0.58
N LEU A 281 -16.05 12.78 -0.46
CA LEU A 281 -16.15 11.33 -0.56
C LEU A 281 -15.20 10.90 -1.67
N GLN A 282 -14.08 10.29 -1.31
CA GLN A 282 -13.21 9.56 -2.24
C GLN A 282 -13.78 8.15 -2.42
N VAL A 283 -13.66 7.58 -3.62
CA VAL A 283 -14.18 6.25 -3.97
C VAL A 283 -13.11 5.52 -4.77
N GLY A 284 -12.90 4.23 -4.50
CA GLY A 284 -11.93 3.39 -5.20
C GLY A 284 -10.65 3.10 -4.42
N LEU A 285 -9.55 2.93 -5.15
CA LEU A 285 -8.22 2.78 -4.59
C LEU A 285 -7.68 4.15 -4.13
N LEU A 286 -6.99 4.19 -2.98
CA LEU A 286 -6.22 5.37 -2.58
C LEU A 286 -4.94 5.46 -3.40
N SER A 287 -4.76 6.58 -4.09
CA SER A 287 -3.56 6.89 -4.87
C SER A 287 -2.29 6.76 -3.98
N PRO A 288 -1.30 5.90 -4.30
CA PRO A 288 -0.20 5.66 -3.38
C PRO A 288 0.80 6.83 -3.28
N THR A 289 1.17 7.44 -4.41
CA THR A 289 2.18 8.49 -4.48
C THR A 289 1.69 9.73 -5.23
N VAL A 290 2.35 10.86 -5.03
CA VAL A 290 2.00 12.14 -5.66
C VAL A 290 2.17 12.15 -7.19
N ASP A 291 2.96 11.22 -7.73
CA ASP A 291 3.18 11.04 -9.17
C ASP A 291 2.15 10.09 -9.82
N ASP A 292 1.36 9.35 -9.03
CA ASP A 292 0.22 8.56 -9.52
C ASP A 292 -1.01 9.47 -9.76
N ASP A 293 -1.95 8.97 -10.58
CA ASP A 293 -3.27 9.58 -10.80
C ASP A 293 -3.96 9.95 -9.48
N ASP A 294 -4.70 11.06 -9.49
CA ASP A 294 -5.33 11.58 -8.28
C ASP A 294 -6.58 10.76 -7.88
N ASN A 295 -6.87 10.76 -6.58
CA ASN A 295 -8.03 10.07 -6.03
C ASN A 295 -9.33 10.56 -6.69
N LYS A 296 -10.22 9.63 -7.03
CA LYS A 296 -11.54 9.98 -7.58
C LYS A 296 -12.49 10.40 -6.46
N CYS A 297 -13.00 11.63 -6.54
CA CYS A 297 -14.02 12.18 -5.66
C CYS A 297 -15.43 12.01 -6.27
N LEU A 298 -16.44 11.78 -5.43
CA LEU A 298 -17.84 11.88 -5.82
C LEU A 298 -18.25 13.35 -6.06
N VAL A 299 -18.83 13.65 -7.21
CA VAL A 299 -19.20 15.01 -7.64
C VAL A 299 -20.62 15.05 -8.23
N ASP A 300 -21.42 16.06 -7.88
CA ASP A 300 -22.64 16.41 -8.63
C ASP A 300 -22.26 17.12 -9.93
N VAL A 301 -22.39 16.40 -11.05
CA VAL A 301 -22.23 16.94 -12.41
C VAL A 301 -23.59 16.90 -13.08
N ASN A 302 -24.16 18.08 -13.35
CA ASN A 302 -25.46 18.23 -14.03
C ASN A 302 -26.60 17.37 -13.43
N SER A 303 -26.67 17.24 -12.09
CA SER A 303 -27.67 16.41 -11.39
C SER A 303 -27.42 14.90 -11.45
N ARG A 304 -26.22 14.47 -11.84
CA ARG A 304 -25.81 13.06 -11.86
C ARG A 304 -24.58 12.86 -10.97
N PRO A 305 -24.47 11.72 -10.26
CA PRO A 305 -23.24 11.39 -9.54
C PRO A 305 -22.16 11.02 -10.57
N ARG A 306 -20.97 11.58 -10.43
CA ARG A 306 -19.78 11.22 -11.23
C ARG A 306 -18.58 11.06 -10.30
N LEU A 307 -17.61 10.29 -10.75
CA LEU A 307 -16.29 10.19 -10.14
C LEU A 307 -15.31 11.03 -10.94
N ILE A 308 -14.66 12.00 -10.30
CA ILE A 308 -13.73 12.94 -10.94
C ILE A 308 -12.56 13.14 -9.98
N GLU A 309 -11.33 13.21 -10.51
CA GLU A 309 -10.13 13.56 -9.73
C GLU A 309 -10.38 14.73 -8.76
N CYS A 310 -10.08 14.52 -7.48
CA CYS A 310 -10.40 15.46 -6.41
C CYS A 310 -9.76 16.85 -6.63
N SER A 311 -8.51 16.89 -7.11
CA SER A 311 -7.76 18.10 -7.43
C SER A 311 -8.35 18.86 -8.62
N TYR A 312 -8.67 18.17 -9.72
CA TYR A 312 -9.37 18.76 -10.87
C TYR A 312 -10.74 19.32 -10.46
N ALA A 313 -11.53 18.54 -9.73
CA ALA A 313 -12.86 18.94 -9.26
C ALA A 313 -12.80 20.16 -8.32
N ALA A 314 -11.79 20.23 -7.44
CA ALA A 314 -11.53 21.38 -6.59
C ALA A 314 -11.11 22.62 -7.40
N ALA A 315 -10.15 22.47 -8.33
CA ALA A 315 -9.66 23.56 -9.18
C ALA A 315 -10.77 24.16 -10.06
N LYS A 316 -11.65 23.31 -10.61
CA LYS A 316 -12.84 23.73 -11.37
C LYS A 316 -14.04 24.15 -10.50
N ARG A 317 -13.89 24.21 -9.17
CA ARG A 317 -14.93 24.61 -8.19
C ARG A 317 -16.24 23.82 -8.35
N MET A 318 -16.10 22.53 -8.67
CA MET A 318 -17.20 21.59 -8.86
C MET A 318 -17.88 21.26 -7.52
N LYS A 319 -18.99 20.54 -7.58
CA LYS A 319 -19.82 20.23 -6.41
C LYS A 319 -19.35 18.95 -5.70
N LEU A 320 -18.10 18.94 -5.21
CA LEU A 320 -17.48 17.77 -4.56
C LEU A 320 -17.67 17.67 -3.03
N HIS A 321 -18.40 18.60 -2.41
CA HIS A 321 -18.55 18.66 -0.96
C HIS A 321 -19.93 18.17 -0.48
N TRP A 322 -19.93 17.22 0.45
CA TRP A 322 -21.09 16.47 0.93
C TRP A 322 -21.18 16.53 2.45
N LEU A 323 -22.33 16.95 2.96
CA LEU A 323 -22.70 16.80 4.37
C LEU A 323 -23.11 15.34 4.58
N PHE A 324 -22.45 14.67 5.53
CA PHE A 324 -22.74 13.30 5.92
C PHE A 324 -22.51 13.11 7.42
N THR A 325 -23.36 12.28 8.02
CA THR A 325 -23.23 11.71 9.36
C THR A 325 -23.73 10.26 9.29
N GLN A 326 -23.21 9.37 10.14
CA GLN A 326 -23.60 7.96 10.14
C GLN A 326 -25.12 7.80 10.38
N GLY A 327 -25.78 7.03 9.52
CA GLY A 327 -27.24 6.87 9.52
C GLY A 327 -28.04 8.09 9.04
N GLY A 328 -27.36 9.12 8.53
CA GLY A 328 -27.96 10.30 7.90
C GLY A 328 -27.94 10.25 6.37
N SER A 329 -28.44 11.32 5.76
CA SER A 329 -28.40 11.51 4.31
C SER A 329 -27.07 12.08 3.84
N ILE A 330 -26.59 11.69 2.66
CA ILE A 330 -25.43 12.31 1.99
C ILE A 330 -25.92 13.50 1.14
N GLN A 331 -25.81 14.74 1.64
CA GLN A 331 -26.32 15.94 0.97
C GLN A 331 -25.22 16.83 0.39
N ASN A 332 -25.31 17.17 -0.90
CA ASN A 332 -24.39 18.11 -1.54
C ASN A 332 -24.53 19.53 -0.97
N LYS A 333 -23.43 20.15 -0.50
CA LYS A 333 -23.46 21.49 0.11
C LYS A 333 -24.01 22.58 -0.82
N LYS A 334 -23.74 22.47 -2.13
CA LYS A 334 -24.01 23.52 -3.12
C LYS A 334 -25.34 23.32 -3.85
N SER A 335 -25.67 22.12 -4.31
CA SER A 335 -26.95 21.85 -4.97
C SER A 335 -28.11 21.47 -4.04
N LYS A 336 -27.82 21.19 -2.75
CA LYS A 336 -28.78 20.75 -1.73
C LYS A 336 -29.49 19.42 -2.04
N ARG A 337 -29.07 18.72 -3.11
CA ARG A 337 -29.54 17.38 -3.46
C ARG A 337 -28.86 16.33 -2.61
N CYS A 338 -29.56 15.24 -2.33
CA CYS A 338 -28.98 14.07 -1.68
C CYS A 338 -28.61 12.99 -2.70
N LEU A 339 -27.59 12.20 -2.38
CA LEU A 339 -27.35 10.89 -2.98
C LEU A 339 -28.42 9.93 -2.46
N GLU A 340 -29.20 9.34 -3.36
CA GLU A 340 -30.38 8.56 -3.05
C GLU A 340 -30.41 7.32 -3.97
N LEU A 341 -30.87 6.19 -3.44
CA LEU A 341 -31.27 5.03 -4.22
C LEU A 341 -32.67 5.25 -4.78
N VAL A 342 -32.85 5.10 -6.09
CA VAL A 342 -34.17 5.11 -6.73
C VAL A 342 -34.41 3.77 -7.43
N PRO A 343 -35.63 3.21 -7.38
CA PRO A 343 -35.96 2.02 -8.16
C PRO A 343 -35.68 2.21 -9.65
N SER A 344 -35.20 1.18 -10.32
CA SER A 344 -34.95 1.15 -11.77
C SER A 344 -35.22 -0.23 -12.32
N SER A 345 -36.07 -0.33 -13.34
CA SER A 345 -36.30 -1.58 -14.10
C SER A 345 -35.08 -1.99 -14.94
N ASP A 346 -34.24 -1.02 -15.27
CA ASP A 346 -33.18 -1.15 -16.28
C ASP A 346 -31.82 -1.49 -15.66
N ASN A 347 -31.77 -1.64 -14.32
CA ASN A 347 -30.60 -2.03 -13.56
C ASN A 347 -30.80 -3.42 -12.96
N GLU A 348 -29.81 -4.29 -13.10
CA GLU A 348 -29.82 -5.69 -12.61
C GLU A 348 -30.23 -5.81 -11.13
N PHE A 349 -29.80 -4.87 -10.28
CA PHE A 349 -30.08 -4.87 -8.85
C PHE A 349 -31.37 -4.11 -8.46
N GLY A 350 -32.17 -3.70 -9.46
CA GLY A 350 -33.47 -3.03 -9.28
C GLY A 350 -33.41 -1.59 -8.74
N TYR A 351 -32.22 -1.05 -8.52
CA TYR A 351 -31.97 0.29 -7.98
C TYR A 351 -30.80 0.97 -8.70
N GLN A 352 -30.83 2.29 -8.76
CA GLN A 352 -29.74 3.11 -9.28
C GLN A 352 -29.47 4.33 -8.38
N LEU A 353 -28.27 4.90 -8.50
CA LEU A 353 -27.87 6.11 -7.79
C LEU A 353 -28.40 7.35 -8.50
N ALA A 354 -29.12 8.20 -7.76
CA ALA A 354 -29.63 9.47 -8.25
C ALA A 354 -29.24 10.63 -7.33
N LEU A 355 -29.15 11.84 -7.89
CA LEU A 355 -29.06 13.08 -7.12
C LEU A 355 -30.40 13.81 -7.21
N GLN A 356 -31.18 13.77 -6.13
CA GLN A 356 -32.54 14.33 -6.10
C GLN A 356 -32.82 15.09 -4.79
N LYS A 357 -34.07 15.53 -4.59
CA LYS A 357 -34.50 16.10 -3.31
C LYS A 357 -34.37 15.02 -2.22
N CYS A 358 -33.78 15.38 -1.09
CA CYS A 358 -33.54 14.45 0.01
C CYS A 358 -34.86 13.81 0.50
N THR A 359 -34.91 12.47 0.55
CA THR A 359 -36.10 11.71 1.00
C THR A 359 -35.94 11.16 2.42
N GLY A 360 -34.77 11.33 3.03
CA GLY A 360 -34.45 10.83 4.37
C GLY A 360 -33.78 9.46 4.39
N GLN A 361 -33.27 9.00 3.25
CA GLN A 361 -32.47 7.78 3.17
C GLN A 361 -31.23 7.85 4.06
N LYS A 362 -30.92 6.72 4.69
CA LYS A 362 -29.84 6.58 5.67
C LYS A 362 -28.67 5.84 5.05
N TRP A 363 -27.52 6.49 5.07
CA TRP A 363 -26.27 5.95 4.57
C TRP A 363 -25.31 5.63 5.73
N PHE A 364 -24.47 4.61 5.55
CA PHE A 364 -23.52 4.13 6.54
C PHE A 364 -22.18 3.82 5.87
N ILE A 365 -21.09 4.32 6.44
CA ILE A 365 -19.71 3.91 6.09
C ILE A 365 -19.23 2.95 7.19
N THR A 366 -18.60 1.85 6.79
CA THR A 366 -18.36 0.70 7.70
C THR A 366 -17.46 1.03 8.89
N ASN A 367 -16.34 1.73 8.67
CA ASN A 367 -15.36 2.04 9.71
C ASN A 367 -15.34 3.55 10.01
N VAL A 368 -15.16 3.94 11.27
CA VAL A 368 -15.05 5.33 11.72
C VAL A 368 -13.75 5.51 12.48
N LEU A 369 -12.99 6.55 12.12
CA LEU A 369 -11.79 6.98 12.84
C LEU A 369 -12.22 8.01 13.88
N PHE A 370 -12.25 7.61 15.15
CA PHE A 370 -12.56 8.53 16.24
C PHE A 370 -11.42 9.54 16.48
N SER A 371 -11.78 10.74 16.94
CA SER A 371 -10.85 11.87 17.15
C SER A 371 -9.76 11.64 18.20
N SER A 372 -9.78 10.51 18.91
CA SER A 372 -8.74 10.08 19.86
C SER A 372 -7.50 9.48 19.17
N SER A 373 -7.51 9.38 17.84
CA SER A 373 -6.55 8.60 17.06
C SER A 373 -5.72 9.41 16.04
N LEU A 374 -5.80 10.75 16.09
CA LEU A 374 -5.16 11.70 15.16
C LEU A 374 -4.21 12.68 15.87
#